data_AF-A0A1J0R9M7-F1
#
_entry.id   AF-A0A1J0R9M7-F1
#
_cell.length_a   1.000
_cell.length_b   1.000
_cell.length_c   1.000
_cell.angle_alpha   90.00
_cell.angle_beta   90.00
_cell.angle_gamma   90.00
#
_symmetry.space_group_name_H-M   'P 1'
#
loop_
_entity.id
_entity.type
_entity.pdbx_description
1 polymer ?
#
loop_
_entity_poly.entity_id
_entity_poly.type
_entity_poly.pdbx_seq_one_letter_code
_entity_poly.pdbx_strand_id
1 'polypeptide(L)'
;MLCLCANTGAGGGVEKVCCSTCQAAPNNWNTGADGKTIFEKLKAECDSLVNRQTTSADQVRSALATFKSHIAKPQGDGRDALFVLGHLEGNAGSGCLGVSNANGGICVIYAAAAAAGQKHASIAWHAKVTAALAALERIPEDNSEARQIVLKLVSLNKTAYTVAFTAHKQTPPPTKGQETKDLDKEDCSKHIRNSTCTNNGRKWTSEKEETGKYCKVDKPKVTTQAIAAGTGEGSKEGAKEGAAAEGKKCSDKKN
;
A
#
# COMPACT_ATOMS: atom_id res chain seq x y z
N MET A 1 -16.09 -32.48 6.31
CA MET A 1 -15.07 -33.37 5.71
C MET A 1 -15.14 -34.77 6.29
N LEU A 2 -15.05 -34.97 7.61
CA LEU A 2 -15.09 -36.33 8.19
C LEU A 2 -16.30 -37.16 7.73
N CYS A 3 -17.53 -36.67 7.90
CA CYS A 3 -18.74 -37.40 7.45
C CYS A 3 -18.76 -37.74 5.95
N LEU A 4 -17.99 -37.04 5.12
CA LEU A 4 -17.94 -37.22 3.67
C LEU A 4 -16.78 -38.11 3.21
N CYS A 5 -15.79 -38.37 4.08
CA CYS A 5 -14.50 -38.90 3.67
C CYS A 5 -13.96 -40.00 4.59
N ALA A 6 -14.39 -40.03 5.85
CA ALA A 6 -13.91 -40.99 6.82
C ALA A 6 -14.62 -42.33 6.64
N ASN A 7 -13.85 -43.41 6.80
CA ASN A 7 -14.38 -44.76 6.84
C ASN A 7 -14.92 -45.05 8.26
N THR A 8 -15.88 -45.94 8.40
CA THR A 8 -16.36 -46.45 9.70
C THR A 8 -15.67 -47.73 10.18
N GLY A 9 -14.85 -48.35 9.32
CA GLY A 9 -13.98 -49.48 9.67
C GLY A 9 -14.66 -50.85 9.74
N ALA A 10 -15.99 -50.93 9.86
CA ALA A 10 -16.74 -52.20 9.88
C ALA A 10 -18.00 -52.15 9.00
N GLY A 11 -18.37 -53.29 8.40
CA GLY A 11 -19.70 -53.48 7.77
C GLY A 11 -19.93 -52.81 6.41
N GLY A 12 -18.90 -52.68 5.56
CA GLY A 12 -19.03 -52.08 4.22
C GLY A 12 -18.63 -50.60 4.14
N GLY A 13 -17.74 -50.17 5.04
CA GLY A 13 -17.12 -48.86 4.99
C GLY A 13 -16.25 -48.67 3.74
N VAL A 14 -16.21 -47.45 3.23
CA VAL A 14 -15.71 -47.13 1.89
C VAL A 14 -14.45 -46.28 2.01
N GLU A 15 -13.41 -46.64 1.27
CA GLU A 15 -12.10 -45.98 1.35
C GLU A 15 -11.88 -44.99 0.20
N LYS A 16 -11.02 -43.99 0.44
CA LYS A 16 -10.54 -43.05 -0.60
C LYS A 16 -11.64 -42.27 -1.34
N VAL A 17 -12.79 -42.12 -0.72
CA VAL A 17 -14.00 -41.49 -1.30
C VAL A 17 -13.73 -40.06 -1.77
N CYS A 18 -12.95 -39.30 -0.99
CA CYS A 18 -12.68 -37.89 -1.29
C CYS A 18 -11.47 -37.67 -2.19
N CYS A 19 -10.45 -38.53 -2.11
CA CYS A 19 -9.36 -38.59 -3.07
C CYS A 19 -8.54 -39.88 -2.90
N SER A 20 -7.78 -40.26 -3.94
CA SER A 20 -6.95 -41.47 -3.95
C SER A 20 -5.81 -41.46 -2.92
N THR A 21 -5.35 -40.27 -2.49
CA THR A 21 -4.26 -40.06 -1.51
C THR A 21 -4.77 -39.65 -0.12
N CYS A 22 -6.08 -39.51 0.07
CA CYS A 22 -6.71 -38.90 1.24
C CYS A 22 -6.80 -39.82 2.48
N GLN A 23 -6.20 -41.00 2.43
CA GLN A 23 -6.33 -42.00 3.49
C GLN A 23 -5.26 -41.77 4.57
N ALA A 24 -5.72 -41.66 5.82
CA ALA A 24 -4.86 -41.60 7.00
C ALA A 24 -4.70 -42.99 7.63
N ALA A 25 -3.77 -43.13 8.57
CA ALA A 25 -3.70 -44.26 9.49
C ALA A 25 -3.87 -43.71 10.93
N PRO A 26 -4.94 -44.06 11.65
CA PRO A 26 -6.08 -44.89 11.24
C PRO A 26 -6.94 -44.20 10.16
N ASN A 27 -7.67 -45.01 9.37
CA ASN A 27 -8.60 -44.52 8.34
C ASN A 27 -10.08 -44.56 8.79
N ASN A 28 -10.35 -45.24 9.91
CA ASN A 28 -11.65 -45.41 10.51
C ASN A 28 -11.89 -44.37 11.62
N TRP A 29 -13.03 -43.68 11.58
CA TRP A 29 -13.39 -42.68 12.58
C TRP A 29 -14.22 -43.29 13.70
N ASN A 30 -13.54 -43.83 14.72
CA ASN A 30 -14.18 -44.41 15.91
C ASN A 30 -14.09 -43.48 17.13
N THR A 31 -13.03 -42.69 17.21
CA THR A 31 -12.76 -41.78 18.32
C THR A 31 -12.53 -40.36 17.85
N GLY A 32 -12.54 -39.41 18.80
CA GLY A 32 -12.16 -38.02 18.51
C GLY A 32 -10.71 -37.89 18.02
N ALA A 33 -9.80 -38.74 18.50
CA ALA A 33 -8.41 -38.75 18.06
C ALA A 33 -8.28 -39.19 16.60
N ASP A 34 -8.99 -40.26 16.20
CA ASP A 34 -9.01 -40.73 14.82
C ASP A 34 -9.55 -39.65 13.89
N GLY A 35 -10.65 -39.00 14.29
CA GLY A 35 -11.26 -37.91 13.54
C GLY A 35 -10.28 -36.75 13.33
N LYS A 36 -9.49 -36.39 14.35
CA LYS A 36 -8.45 -35.36 14.21
C LYS A 36 -7.39 -35.78 13.18
N THR A 37 -6.84 -36.98 13.30
CA THR A 37 -5.80 -37.49 12.39
C THR A 37 -6.29 -37.56 10.94
N ILE A 38 -7.50 -38.09 10.72
CA ILE A 38 -8.11 -38.16 9.38
C ILE A 38 -8.32 -36.75 8.82
N PHE A 39 -8.84 -35.82 9.63
CA PHE A 39 -9.09 -34.45 9.18
C PHE A 39 -7.79 -33.73 8.81
N GLU A 40 -6.72 -33.89 9.59
CA GLU A 40 -5.42 -33.29 9.30
C GLU A 40 -4.84 -33.78 7.97
N LYS A 41 -4.94 -35.09 7.68
CA LYS A 41 -4.55 -35.65 6.38
C LYS A 41 -5.38 -35.08 5.24
N LEU A 42 -6.71 -35.06 5.38
CA LEU A 42 -7.61 -34.49 4.37
C LEU A 42 -7.31 -33.01 4.09
N LYS A 43 -7.03 -32.24 5.14
CA LYS A 43 -6.68 -30.82 5.02
C LYS A 43 -5.36 -30.65 4.25
N ALA A 44 -4.34 -31.44 4.56
CA ALA A 44 -3.05 -31.37 3.87
C ALA A 44 -3.17 -31.70 2.37
N GLU A 45 -3.97 -32.71 2.01
CA GLU A 45 -4.24 -33.02 0.60
C GLU A 45 -5.10 -31.92 -0.07
N CYS A 46 -6.06 -31.34 0.63
CA CYS A 46 -6.83 -30.21 0.10
C CYS A 46 -5.91 -29.02 -0.24
N ASP A 47 -4.92 -28.75 0.61
CA ASP A 47 -3.95 -27.68 0.40
C ASP A 47 -3.01 -27.94 -0.79
N SER A 48 -2.77 -29.20 -1.18
CA SER A 48 -2.02 -29.53 -2.39
C SER A 48 -2.88 -29.43 -3.66
N LEU A 49 -4.19 -29.67 -3.54
CA LEU A 49 -5.13 -29.63 -4.67
C LEU A 49 -5.64 -28.23 -4.99
N VAL A 50 -5.67 -27.33 -4.01
CA VAL A 50 -6.21 -25.97 -4.18
C VAL A 50 -5.08 -24.96 -4.20
N ASN A 51 -4.89 -24.30 -5.34
CA ASN A 51 -3.99 -23.16 -5.43
C ASN A 51 -4.63 -21.97 -4.72
N ARG A 52 -4.21 -21.70 -3.46
CA ARG A 52 -4.80 -20.63 -2.64
C ARG A 52 -4.45 -19.26 -3.22
N GLN A 53 -5.35 -18.74 -4.05
CA GLN A 53 -5.38 -17.32 -4.42
C GLN A 53 -5.92 -16.49 -3.24
N THR A 54 -5.66 -15.18 -3.24
CA THR A 54 -6.30 -14.23 -2.33
C THR A 54 -7.82 -14.39 -2.44
N THR A 55 -8.47 -14.77 -1.34
CA THR A 55 -9.91 -15.03 -1.32
C THR A 55 -10.69 -13.74 -1.62
N SER A 56 -11.36 -13.70 -2.78
CA SER A 56 -12.28 -12.62 -3.15
C SER A 56 -13.71 -12.90 -2.69
N ALA A 57 -14.52 -11.85 -2.54
CA ALA A 57 -15.94 -11.97 -2.26
C ALA A 57 -16.67 -12.85 -3.31
N ASP A 58 -16.32 -12.67 -4.59
CA ASP A 58 -16.94 -13.44 -5.69
C ASP A 58 -16.65 -14.94 -5.59
N GLN A 59 -15.42 -15.31 -5.25
CA GLN A 59 -15.04 -16.72 -5.05
C GLN A 59 -15.82 -17.34 -3.89
N VAL A 60 -15.95 -16.65 -2.76
CA VAL A 60 -16.73 -17.14 -1.60
C VAL A 60 -18.22 -17.26 -1.95
N ARG A 61 -18.77 -16.28 -2.66
CA ARG A 61 -20.17 -16.30 -3.11
C ARG A 61 -20.43 -17.46 -4.06
N SER A 62 -19.53 -17.69 -5.02
CA SER A 62 -19.61 -18.81 -5.97
C SER A 62 -19.51 -20.16 -5.27
N ALA A 63 -18.58 -20.31 -4.31
CA ALA A 63 -18.44 -21.52 -3.52
C ALA A 63 -19.70 -21.82 -2.69
N LEU A 64 -20.30 -20.80 -2.06
CA LEU A 64 -21.57 -20.94 -1.33
C LEU A 64 -22.73 -21.32 -2.24
N ALA A 65 -22.84 -20.72 -3.43
CA ALA A 65 -23.88 -21.06 -4.40
C ALA A 65 -23.73 -22.51 -4.90
N THR A 66 -22.50 -22.92 -5.20
CA THR A 66 -22.17 -24.29 -5.60
C THR A 66 -22.56 -25.27 -4.49
N PHE A 67 -22.13 -25.01 -3.26
CA PHE A 67 -22.52 -25.81 -2.09
C PHE A 67 -24.04 -25.94 -1.95
N LYS A 68 -24.78 -24.83 -2.02
CA LYS A 68 -26.25 -24.83 -1.94
C LYS A 68 -26.89 -25.67 -3.05
N SER A 69 -26.35 -25.57 -4.27
CA SER A 69 -26.83 -26.37 -5.40
C SER A 69 -26.60 -27.87 -5.22
N HIS A 70 -25.49 -28.27 -4.58
CA HIS A 70 -25.21 -29.67 -4.28
C HIS A 70 -26.22 -30.23 -3.29
N ILE A 71 -26.49 -29.50 -2.20
CA ILE A 71 -27.38 -30.00 -1.14
C ILE A 71 -28.86 -29.91 -1.51
N ALA A 72 -29.22 -29.05 -2.45
CA ALA A 72 -30.61 -28.89 -2.91
C ALA A 72 -31.10 -30.10 -3.73
N LYS A 73 -30.19 -30.95 -4.23
CA LYS A 73 -30.53 -32.13 -5.01
C LYS A 73 -31.21 -33.17 -4.11
N PRO A 74 -32.47 -33.53 -4.37
CA PRO A 74 -33.12 -34.60 -3.62
C PRO A 74 -32.43 -35.94 -3.87
N GLN A 75 -32.24 -36.74 -2.83
CA GLN A 75 -31.59 -38.05 -2.89
C GLN A 75 -32.48 -39.14 -2.27
N GLY A 76 -32.06 -40.39 -2.46
CA GLY A 76 -32.73 -41.60 -1.97
C GLY A 76 -33.92 -42.06 -2.80
N ASP A 77 -34.41 -43.25 -2.48
CA ASP A 77 -35.62 -43.83 -3.06
C ASP A 77 -36.81 -42.91 -2.74
N GLY A 78 -37.56 -42.51 -3.78
CA GLY A 78 -38.64 -41.53 -3.62
C GLY A 78 -38.20 -40.07 -3.62
N ARG A 79 -36.88 -39.79 -3.55
CA ARG A 79 -36.31 -38.42 -3.59
C ARG A 79 -36.77 -37.52 -2.43
N ASP A 80 -36.98 -38.11 -1.26
CA ASP A 80 -37.46 -37.39 -0.07
C ASP A 80 -36.33 -36.80 0.79
N ALA A 81 -35.09 -37.29 0.62
CA ALA A 81 -33.95 -36.76 1.36
C ALA A 81 -33.47 -35.43 0.75
N LEU A 82 -33.76 -34.33 1.45
CA LEU A 82 -33.35 -32.98 1.09
C LEU A 82 -32.11 -32.55 1.90
N PHE A 83 -31.38 -31.57 1.38
CA PHE A 83 -30.22 -30.96 2.03
C PHE A 83 -29.10 -31.97 2.33
N VAL A 84 -28.82 -32.85 1.36
CA VAL A 84 -27.79 -33.89 1.48
C VAL A 84 -26.54 -33.46 0.73
N LEU A 85 -25.42 -33.37 1.44
CA LEU A 85 -24.10 -33.29 0.81
C LEU A 85 -23.48 -34.68 0.77
N GLY A 86 -22.91 -35.08 -0.37
CA GLY A 86 -22.33 -36.42 -0.57
C GLY A 86 -23.31 -37.35 -1.28
N HIS A 87 -23.21 -38.64 -0.99
CA HIS A 87 -24.02 -39.66 -1.65
C HIS A 87 -24.76 -40.52 -0.63
N LEU A 88 -26.02 -40.76 -0.93
CA LEU A 88 -26.95 -41.56 -0.14
C LEU A 88 -27.60 -42.57 -1.07
N GLU A 89 -27.54 -43.85 -0.69
CA GLU A 89 -28.10 -44.95 -1.45
C GLU A 89 -29.43 -45.43 -0.84
N GLY A 90 -30.31 -45.93 -1.71
CA GLY A 90 -31.63 -46.46 -1.37
C GLY A 90 -32.48 -45.54 -0.49
N ASN A 91 -33.18 -46.08 0.50
CA ASN A 91 -34.19 -45.34 1.27
C ASN A 91 -33.63 -44.46 2.40
N ALA A 92 -32.30 -44.39 2.55
CA ALA A 92 -31.63 -43.63 3.60
C ALA A 92 -31.98 -44.00 5.05
N GLY A 93 -32.58 -45.16 5.30
CA GLY A 93 -33.13 -45.52 6.63
C GLY A 93 -32.10 -45.51 7.76
N SER A 94 -30.82 -45.72 7.46
CA SER A 94 -29.71 -45.66 8.42
C SER A 94 -28.96 -44.32 8.41
N GLY A 95 -29.22 -43.44 7.42
CA GLY A 95 -28.58 -42.14 7.29
C GLY A 95 -27.10 -42.18 6.87
N CYS A 96 -26.34 -41.17 7.31
CA CYS A 96 -24.94 -40.98 6.90
C CYS A 96 -23.95 -41.70 7.83
N LEU A 97 -23.84 -43.02 7.66
CA LEU A 97 -22.97 -43.88 8.46
C LEU A 97 -21.67 -44.25 7.76
N GLY A 98 -21.24 -43.52 6.72
CA GLY A 98 -19.93 -43.74 6.08
C GLY A 98 -19.81 -45.10 5.37
N VAL A 99 -20.93 -45.65 4.90
CA VAL A 99 -21.04 -46.93 4.18
C VAL A 99 -21.64 -46.69 2.79
N SER A 100 -21.37 -47.61 1.85
CA SER A 100 -22.02 -47.65 0.53
C SER A 100 -22.90 -48.89 0.47
N ASN A 101 -24.17 -48.73 0.85
CA ASN A 101 -25.19 -49.77 0.77
C ASN A 101 -26.59 -49.15 0.69
N ALA A 102 -27.58 -49.96 0.30
CA ALA A 102 -28.96 -49.53 0.06
C ALA A 102 -29.70 -48.87 1.26
N ASN A 103 -29.13 -48.86 2.46
CA ASN A 103 -29.75 -48.25 3.64
C ASN A 103 -28.98 -47.04 4.16
N GLY A 104 -27.83 -46.69 3.57
CA GLY A 104 -26.93 -45.68 4.11
C GLY A 104 -26.13 -44.94 3.07
N GLY A 105 -25.25 -44.07 3.54
CA GLY A 105 -24.41 -43.27 2.65
C GLY A 105 -23.21 -42.64 3.34
N ILE A 106 -22.36 -42.07 2.49
CA ILE A 106 -21.26 -41.18 2.90
C ILE A 106 -21.70 -39.76 2.60
N CYS A 107 -22.25 -39.12 3.61
CA CYS A 107 -22.98 -37.89 3.43
C CYS A 107 -23.02 -37.01 4.68
N VAL A 108 -23.63 -35.84 4.52
CA VAL A 108 -24.15 -35.01 5.60
C VAL A 108 -25.59 -34.67 5.24
N ILE A 109 -26.55 -35.02 6.09
CA ILE A 109 -27.94 -34.58 5.97
C ILE A 109 -28.12 -33.38 6.89
N TYR A 110 -28.42 -32.21 6.32
CA TYR A 110 -28.70 -31.02 7.10
C TYR A 110 -30.18 -30.94 7.48
N ALA A 111 -30.45 -30.52 8.72
CA ALA A 111 -31.82 -30.29 9.16
C ALA A 111 -32.49 -29.21 8.30
N ALA A 112 -33.75 -29.45 7.93
CA ALA A 112 -34.57 -28.47 7.24
C ALA A 112 -35.06 -27.41 8.24
N ALA A 113 -34.95 -26.15 7.85
CA ALA A 113 -35.63 -25.02 8.46
C ALA A 113 -36.57 -24.39 7.43
N ALA A 114 -37.56 -23.63 7.91
CA ALA A 114 -38.50 -22.91 7.06
C ALA A 114 -38.44 -21.41 7.36
N ALA A 115 -38.32 -20.61 6.31
CA ALA A 115 -38.41 -19.15 6.39
C ALA A 115 -39.15 -18.64 5.15
N ALA A 116 -40.09 -17.71 5.33
CA ALA A 116 -40.89 -17.13 4.24
C ALA A 116 -41.51 -18.18 3.28
N GLY A 117 -41.96 -19.32 3.82
CA GLY A 117 -42.56 -20.40 3.03
C GLY A 117 -41.57 -21.25 2.23
N GLN A 118 -40.27 -21.02 2.34
CA GLN A 118 -39.22 -21.79 1.66
C GLN A 118 -38.42 -22.64 2.64
N LYS A 119 -38.24 -23.93 2.29
CA LYS A 119 -37.36 -24.83 3.04
C LYS A 119 -35.90 -24.52 2.70
N HIS A 120 -35.05 -24.50 3.71
CA HIS A 120 -33.61 -24.33 3.55
C HIS A 120 -32.84 -25.18 4.57
N ALA A 121 -31.57 -25.43 4.30
CA ALA A 121 -30.70 -26.13 5.23
C ALA A 121 -30.30 -25.23 6.41
N SER A 122 -30.50 -25.72 7.63
CA SER A 122 -29.98 -25.08 8.85
C SER A 122 -28.54 -25.51 9.09
N ILE A 123 -27.60 -24.56 8.97
CA ILE A 123 -26.17 -24.85 9.00
C ILE A 123 -25.44 -23.78 9.81
N ALA A 124 -24.86 -24.17 10.96
CA ALA A 124 -24.20 -23.25 11.88
C ALA A 124 -23.01 -22.50 11.25
N TRP A 125 -22.20 -23.17 10.44
CA TRP A 125 -21.03 -22.55 9.80
C TRP A 125 -21.43 -21.58 8.66
N HIS A 126 -22.62 -21.75 8.06
CA HIS A 126 -23.08 -20.89 6.96
C HIS A 126 -23.19 -19.43 7.39
N ALA A 127 -23.71 -19.15 8.60
CA ALA A 127 -23.79 -17.79 9.13
C ALA A 127 -22.41 -17.10 9.24
N LYS A 128 -21.38 -17.87 9.62
CA LYS A 128 -20.00 -17.36 9.72
C LYS A 128 -19.42 -17.03 8.35
N VAL A 129 -19.67 -17.87 7.34
CA VAL A 129 -19.21 -17.62 5.97
C VAL A 129 -19.93 -16.42 5.35
N THR A 130 -21.24 -16.27 5.58
CA THR A 130 -22.00 -15.09 5.13
C THR A 130 -21.46 -13.81 5.76
N ALA A 131 -21.14 -13.82 7.06
CA ALA A 131 -20.52 -12.67 7.71
C ALA A 131 -19.13 -12.34 7.13
N ALA A 132 -18.31 -13.36 6.85
CA ALA A 132 -17.02 -13.18 6.20
C ALA A 132 -17.16 -12.63 4.76
N LEU A 133 -18.15 -13.08 4.01
CA LEU A 133 -18.46 -12.53 2.68
C LEU A 133 -18.83 -11.05 2.76
N ALA A 134 -19.71 -10.66 3.68
CA ALA A 134 -20.08 -9.26 3.89
C ALA A 134 -18.87 -8.39 4.28
N ALA A 135 -17.91 -8.94 5.04
CA ALA A 135 -16.67 -8.25 5.36
C ALA A 135 -15.76 -8.09 4.12
N LEU A 136 -15.61 -9.15 3.30
CA LEU A 136 -14.84 -9.09 2.05
C LEU A 136 -15.41 -8.07 1.06
N GLU A 137 -16.74 -7.92 1.00
CA GLU A 137 -17.42 -6.96 0.14
C GLU A 137 -17.15 -5.49 0.54
N ARG A 138 -16.82 -5.22 1.82
CA ARG A 138 -16.50 -3.86 2.31
C ARG A 138 -15.05 -3.44 2.08
N ILE A 139 -14.12 -4.38 1.92
CA ILE A 139 -12.69 -4.09 1.74
C ILE A 139 -12.40 -3.07 0.61
N PRO A 140 -13.04 -3.16 -0.58
CA PRO A 140 -12.83 -2.16 -1.64
C PRO A 140 -13.25 -0.74 -1.22
N GLU A 141 -14.37 -0.60 -0.51
CA GLU A 141 -14.87 0.69 -0.02
C GLU A 141 -13.90 1.29 1.00
N ASP A 142 -13.52 0.51 2.02
CA ASP A 142 -12.56 0.94 3.06
C ASP A 142 -11.21 1.34 2.46
N ASN A 143 -10.70 0.57 1.49
CA ASN A 143 -9.45 0.88 0.80
C ASN A 143 -9.56 2.15 -0.06
N SER A 144 -10.73 2.40 -0.67
CA SER A 144 -10.96 3.61 -1.46
C SER A 144 -10.96 4.85 -0.56
N GLU A 145 -11.59 4.77 0.61
CA GLU A 145 -11.61 5.84 1.60
C GLU A 145 -10.21 6.12 2.15
N ALA A 146 -9.48 5.06 2.54
CA ALA A 146 -8.11 5.18 2.99
C ALA A 146 -7.20 5.83 1.93
N ARG A 147 -7.36 5.45 0.66
CA ARG A 147 -6.61 6.06 -0.45
C ARG A 147 -6.95 7.54 -0.62
N GLN A 148 -8.23 7.92 -0.50
CA GLN A 148 -8.62 9.32 -0.55
C GLN A 148 -8.03 10.13 0.61
N ILE A 149 -8.01 9.57 1.82
CA ILE A 149 -7.39 10.19 3.00
C ILE A 149 -5.89 10.42 2.76
N VAL A 150 -5.18 9.40 2.27
CA VAL A 150 -3.74 9.52 1.93
C VAL A 150 -3.51 10.59 0.88
N LEU A 151 -4.33 10.64 -0.18
CA LEU A 151 -4.22 11.68 -1.22
C LEU A 151 -4.47 13.09 -0.65
N LYS A 152 -5.46 13.25 0.22
CA LYS A 152 -5.73 14.52 0.93
C LYS A 152 -4.55 14.92 1.81
N LEU A 153 -3.96 13.98 2.54
CA LEU A 153 -2.76 14.20 3.37
C LEU A 153 -1.56 14.65 2.53
N VAL A 154 -1.29 13.98 1.40
CA VAL A 154 -0.23 14.36 0.48
C VAL A 154 -0.46 15.76 -0.09
N SER A 155 -1.71 16.08 -0.46
CA SER A 155 -2.08 17.41 -0.94
C SER A 155 -1.88 18.48 0.13
N LEU A 156 -2.34 18.24 1.36
CA LEU A 156 -2.17 19.17 2.49
C LEU A 156 -0.70 19.42 2.79
N ASN A 157 0.12 18.37 2.81
CA ASN A 157 1.55 18.49 3.03
C ASN A 157 2.20 19.38 1.95
N LYS A 158 1.88 19.15 0.67
CA LYS A 158 2.39 19.97 -0.45
C LYS A 158 1.96 21.44 -0.35
N THR A 159 0.70 21.69 0.03
CA THR A 159 0.19 23.05 0.25
C THR A 159 0.92 23.72 1.41
N ALA A 160 1.11 23.04 2.54
CA ALA A 160 1.84 23.58 3.70
C ALA A 160 3.29 23.94 3.34
N TYR A 161 3.99 23.07 2.61
CA TYR A 161 5.32 23.37 2.06
C TYR A 161 5.32 24.60 1.16
N THR A 162 4.33 24.71 0.28
CA THR A 162 4.21 25.85 -0.65
C THR A 162 3.99 27.14 0.14
N VAL A 163 3.07 27.15 1.10
CA VAL A 163 2.79 28.30 1.97
C VAL A 163 4.03 28.72 2.75
N ALA A 164 4.72 27.76 3.39
CA ALA A 164 5.94 28.03 4.15
C ALA A 164 7.04 28.61 3.25
N PHE A 165 7.23 28.07 2.06
CA PHE A 165 8.20 28.58 1.09
C PHE A 165 7.85 29.98 0.58
N THR A 166 6.57 30.24 0.28
CA THR A 166 6.12 31.58 -0.12
C THR A 166 6.25 32.58 1.00
N ALA A 167 5.94 32.20 2.25
CA ALA A 167 6.11 33.06 3.42
C ALA A 167 7.58 33.38 3.65
N HIS A 168 8.48 32.41 3.47
CA HIS A 168 9.92 32.64 3.61
C HIS A 168 10.49 33.55 2.50
N LYS A 169 9.95 33.47 1.28
CA LYS A 169 10.29 34.41 0.20
C LYS A 169 9.67 35.80 0.38
N GLN A 170 8.56 35.91 1.11
CA GLN A 170 7.86 37.16 1.37
C GLN A 170 8.33 37.86 2.65
N THR A 171 9.08 37.20 3.54
CA THR A 171 9.87 37.92 4.54
C THR A 171 10.92 38.75 3.79
N PRO A 172 10.82 40.10 3.79
CA PRO A 172 11.97 40.91 3.44
C PRO A 172 13.11 40.48 4.38
N PRO A 173 14.39 40.56 3.96
CA PRO A 173 15.47 40.47 4.95
C PRO A 173 15.10 41.37 6.13
N PRO A 174 15.34 40.97 7.39
CA PRO A 174 15.16 41.90 8.49
C PRO A 174 15.89 43.16 8.06
N THR A 175 15.14 44.24 7.89
CA THR A 175 15.71 45.57 7.84
C THR A 175 16.34 45.70 9.23
N LYS A 176 17.56 45.19 9.37
CA LYS A 176 18.51 45.76 10.30
C LYS A 176 18.44 47.22 9.94
N GLY A 177 17.82 48.00 10.82
CA GLY A 177 17.98 49.44 10.83
C GLY A 177 19.47 49.67 10.91
N GLN A 178 20.11 49.70 9.75
CA GLN A 178 21.28 50.50 9.55
C GLN A 178 20.71 51.90 9.64
N GLU A 179 20.80 52.50 10.82
CA GLU A 179 20.96 53.95 10.91
C GLU A 179 22.21 54.30 10.10
N THR A 180 22.10 54.29 8.78
CA THR A 180 22.91 55.14 7.93
C THR A 180 22.34 56.53 8.17
N LYS A 181 22.99 57.29 9.06
CA LYS A 181 22.79 58.74 9.12
C LYS A 181 22.99 59.27 7.70
N ASP A 182 21.89 59.68 7.08
CA ASP A 182 21.88 60.35 5.78
C ASP A 182 22.76 61.61 5.87
N LEU A 183 24.03 61.50 5.45
CA LEU A 183 24.93 62.64 5.32
C LEU A 183 24.67 63.46 4.04
N ASP A 184 23.61 63.14 3.31
CA ASP A 184 23.35 63.68 1.96
C ASP A 184 22.33 64.82 1.88
N LYS A 185 21.89 65.41 3.01
CA LYS A 185 20.95 66.56 2.98
C LYS A 185 21.40 67.86 3.63
N GLU A 186 22.61 67.95 4.19
CA GLU A 186 23.13 69.24 4.68
C GLU A 186 24.14 69.87 3.70
N ASP A 187 23.85 71.12 3.29
CA ASP A 187 24.72 71.94 2.47
C ASP A 187 26.07 72.18 3.19
N CYS A 188 27.14 71.59 2.65
CA CYS A 188 28.50 71.65 3.20
C CYS A 188 28.99 73.10 3.42
N SER A 189 28.41 74.05 2.68
CA SER A 189 28.72 75.48 2.75
C SER A 189 28.40 76.11 4.11
N LYS A 190 27.60 75.45 4.96
CA LYS A 190 27.27 75.92 6.31
C LYS A 190 28.38 75.65 7.34
N HIS A 191 29.29 74.73 7.06
CA HIS A 191 30.41 74.43 7.95
C HIS A 191 31.63 75.25 7.53
N ILE A 192 31.75 76.44 8.10
CA ILE A 192 32.85 77.38 7.79
C ILE A 192 34.10 77.16 8.66
N ARG A 193 34.18 76.09 9.45
CA ARG A 193 35.38 75.74 10.24
C ARG A 193 35.80 74.30 9.96
N ASN A 194 37.10 74.03 9.99
CA ASN A 194 37.65 72.70 9.76
C ASN A 194 37.07 71.66 10.74
N SER A 195 37.07 71.97 12.04
CA SER A 195 36.61 71.05 13.09
C SER A 195 35.14 70.65 12.95
N THR A 196 34.26 71.57 12.57
CA THR A 196 32.84 71.24 12.35
C THR A 196 32.59 70.52 11.03
N CYS A 197 33.47 70.67 10.04
CA CYS A 197 33.40 69.92 8.78
C CYS A 197 33.82 68.45 8.97
N THR A 198 34.99 68.22 9.58
CA THR A 198 35.56 66.87 9.77
C THR A 198 34.78 66.03 10.78
N ASN A 199 34.27 66.64 11.86
CA ASN A 199 33.40 65.95 12.83
C ASN A 199 32.11 65.40 12.19
N ASN A 200 31.66 66.00 11.08
CA ASN A 200 30.49 65.55 10.32
C ASN A 200 30.84 64.62 9.16
N GLY A 201 32.05 64.03 9.14
CA GLY A 201 32.45 63.03 8.15
C GLY A 201 32.67 63.59 6.74
N ARG A 202 32.92 64.90 6.62
CA ARG A 202 33.18 65.61 5.36
C ARG A 202 34.66 65.99 5.24
N LYS A 203 35.11 66.30 4.02
CA LYS A 203 36.51 66.64 3.74
C LYS A 203 36.72 68.15 3.71
N TRP A 204 37.66 68.63 4.52
CA TRP A 204 38.17 70.00 4.44
C TRP A 204 39.26 70.10 3.38
N THR A 205 39.18 71.09 2.48
CA THR A 205 40.07 71.19 1.31
C THR A 205 41.15 72.26 1.43
N SER A 206 41.31 72.91 2.58
CA SER A 206 42.40 73.86 2.83
C SER A 206 43.43 73.31 3.82
N GLU A 207 44.71 73.49 3.53
CA GLU A 207 45.82 73.00 4.38
C GLU A 207 46.32 74.06 5.37
N LYS A 208 45.94 75.34 5.17
CA LYS A 208 46.46 76.48 5.96
C LYS A 208 45.37 77.26 6.70
N GLU A 209 44.13 77.17 6.24
CA GLU A 209 43.01 77.95 6.80
C GLU A 209 42.11 77.06 7.65
N GLU A 210 41.89 77.47 8.90
CA GLU A 210 40.99 76.77 9.82
C GLU A 210 39.52 77.20 9.67
N THR A 211 39.27 78.29 8.92
CA THR A 211 37.93 78.81 8.65
C THR A 211 37.74 79.21 7.17
N GLY A 212 36.51 79.19 6.66
CA GLY A 212 36.16 79.54 5.27
C GLY A 212 35.31 78.48 4.55
N LYS A 213 35.02 78.68 3.26
CA LYS A 213 34.16 77.77 2.46
C LYS A 213 34.96 76.61 1.84
N TYR A 214 35.58 75.79 2.69
CA TYR A 214 36.46 74.69 2.25
C TYR A 214 35.94 73.29 2.60
N CYS A 215 34.72 73.17 3.13
CA CYS A 215 34.11 71.88 3.43
C CYS A 215 33.40 71.27 2.21
N LYS A 216 33.70 70.01 1.86
CA LYS A 216 33.07 69.28 0.74
C LYS A 216 32.73 67.83 1.11
N VAL A 217 31.73 67.26 0.43
CA VAL A 217 31.37 65.83 0.56
C VAL A 217 32.53 64.95 0.07
N ASP A 218 32.88 63.93 0.86
CA ASP A 218 33.90 62.96 0.46
C ASP A 218 33.27 61.90 -0.45
N LYS A 219 33.63 61.87 -1.74
CA LYS A 219 33.07 60.91 -2.72
C LYS A 219 33.94 59.65 -2.76
N PRO A 220 33.36 58.43 -2.68
CA PRO A 220 34.15 57.20 -2.84
C PRO A 220 34.65 57.06 -4.30
N LYS A 221 35.94 56.75 -4.47
CA LYS A 221 36.54 56.40 -5.78
C LYS A 221 36.00 55.04 -6.24
N VAL A 222 35.24 55.02 -7.34
CA VAL A 222 34.78 53.79 -8.01
C VAL A 222 35.87 53.30 -8.96
N THR A 223 36.35 52.06 -8.78
CA THR A 223 37.20 51.36 -9.75
C THR A 223 36.31 50.56 -10.70
N THR A 224 36.32 50.93 -11.98
CA THR A 224 35.50 50.40 -13.07
C THR A 224 35.92 48.99 -13.50
N GLN A 225 34.97 48.05 -13.64
CA GLN A 225 35.06 46.95 -14.61
C GLN A 225 33.75 46.86 -15.40
N ALA A 226 33.92 46.83 -16.73
CA ALA A 226 32.91 47.04 -17.75
C ALA A 226 32.01 45.81 -18.00
N ILE A 227 30.76 46.07 -18.37
CA ILE A 227 29.82 45.11 -18.94
C ILE A 227 29.95 45.19 -20.47
N ALA A 228 30.01 44.04 -21.15
CA ALA A 228 29.77 43.93 -22.58
C ALA A 228 28.69 42.88 -22.86
N ALA A 229 27.61 43.31 -23.51
CA ALA A 229 26.59 42.48 -24.12
C ALA A 229 26.88 42.33 -25.62
N GLY A 230 26.62 41.15 -26.20
CA GLY A 230 26.74 40.93 -27.64
C GLY A 230 26.18 39.57 -28.09
N THR A 231 25.21 39.62 -28.99
CA THR A 231 24.53 38.53 -29.72
C THR A 231 25.40 37.97 -30.86
N GLY A 232 25.28 36.68 -31.23
CA GLY A 232 25.57 36.21 -32.60
C GLY A 232 26.19 34.82 -32.75
N GLU A 233 25.66 34.06 -33.72
CA GLU A 233 26.03 32.72 -34.19
C GLU A 233 27.50 32.51 -34.62
N GLY A 234 27.96 31.25 -34.56
CA GLY A 234 29.19 30.79 -35.23
C GLY A 234 29.53 29.33 -34.93
N SER A 235 29.31 28.46 -35.92
CA SER A 235 29.50 27.01 -35.92
C SER A 235 30.97 26.56 -35.84
N LYS A 236 31.26 25.41 -35.17
CA LYS A 236 31.93 24.21 -35.73
C LYS A 236 32.67 23.34 -34.69
N GLU A 237 32.40 22.03 -34.83
CA GLU A 237 33.27 20.85 -34.70
C GLU A 237 34.17 20.66 -33.46
N GLY A 238 34.01 19.49 -32.81
CA GLY A 238 35.12 18.92 -32.03
C GLY A 238 34.78 17.86 -30.98
N ALA A 239 34.28 16.70 -31.40
CA ALA A 239 34.59 15.35 -30.87
C ALA A 239 34.48 15.02 -29.36
N LYS A 240 33.59 14.07 -29.00
CA LYS A 240 33.94 12.63 -28.87
C LYS A 240 32.75 11.80 -28.36
N GLU A 241 32.33 10.86 -29.20
CA GLU A 241 31.58 9.64 -28.87
C GLU A 241 32.48 8.57 -28.25
N GLY A 242 31.84 7.56 -27.66
CA GLY A 242 32.28 6.15 -27.71
C GLY A 242 33.00 5.66 -26.45
N ALA A 243 32.36 4.87 -25.57
CA ALA A 243 31.99 3.46 -25.71
C ALA A 243 33.14 2.47 -25.38
N ALA A 244 32.90 1.72 -24.30
CA ALA A 244 33.19 0.31 -24.03
C ALA A 244 34.45 -0.41 -24.57
N ALA A 245 35.01 -1.24 -23.66
CA ALA A 245 35.43 -2.63 -23.85
C ALA A 245 36.86 -2.95 -23.36
N GLU A 246 36.96 -4.15 -22.79
CA GLU A 246 38.06 -4.77 -22.07
C GLU A 246 39.29 -5.10 -22.94
N GLY A 247 40.45 -5.27 -22.33
CA GLY A 247 41.61 -5.87 -22.99
C GLY A 247 42.88 -5.93 -22.13
N LYS A 248 43.41 -7.15 -21.93
CA LYS A 248 44.49 -7.54 -21.02
C LYS A 248 45.93 -7.19 -21.52
N LYS A 249 46.76 -6.82 -20.53
CA LYS A 249 48.15 -7.25 -20.23
C LYS A 249 49.40 -6.69 -20.97
N CYS A 250 50.41 -6.50 -20.10
CA CYS A 250 51.87 -6.47 -20.25
C CYS A 250 52.55 -5.11 -20.52
N SER A 251 53.29 -4.60 -19.52
CA SER A 251 54.77 -4.53 -19.53
C SER A 251 55.32 -3.87 -18.25
N ASP A 252 56.29 -4.55 -17.63
CA ASP A 252 57.12 -4.14 -16.48
C ASP A 252 57.95 -2.84 -16.69
N LYS A 253 58.34 -2.15 -15.61
CA LYS A 253 59.69 -2.25 -14.99
C LYS A 253 60.21 -0.96 -14.29
N LYS A 254 60.67 -1.16 -13.04
CA LYS A 254 61.68 -0.43 -12.22
C LYS A 254 61.38 1.02 -11.80
N ASN A 255 61.70 1.45 -10.57
CA ASN A 255 62.81 1.07 -9.69
C ASN A 255 62.40 1.07 -8.21
#